data_AF-A0A504YDR8-F1
#
_entry.id   AF-A0A504YDR8-F1
#
_cell.length_a   1.000
_cell.length_b   1.000
_cell.length_c   1.000
_cell.angle_alpha   90.00
_cell.angle_beta   90.00
_cell.angle_gamma   90.00
#
_symmetry.space_group_name_H-M   'P 1'
#
loop_
_entity.id
_entity.type
_entity.pdbx_description
1 polymer ?
#
loop_
_entity_poly.entity_id
_entity_poly.type
_entity_poly.pdbx_seq_one_letter_code
_entity_poly.pdbx_strand_id
1 'polypeptide(L)'
;MSTCTPRLLCCLFAIGILVVGTVSGCFSSKSQKIPTTQECNKLINDVSFKCYESALKKRSCGTPATKTVTVFSRACQTCTGCIVKAQECMVKDLKKGTVSKCPQAQQSVISLERILKQ
;
A
#
# COMPACT_ATOMS: atom_id res chain seq x y z
N MET A 1 -29.70 1.46 -21.36
CA MET A 1 -30.96 0.76 -21.06
C MET A 1 -30.72 -0.27 -19.97
N SER A 2 -31.09 0.05 -18.74
CA SER A 2 -31.50 -0.88 -17.69
C SER A 2 -32.15 0.00 -16.62
N THR A 3 -33.44 -0.22 -16.47
CA THR A 3 -34.46 0.61 -15.83
C THR A 3 -34.41 0.51 -14.32
N CYS A 4 -34.53 1.63 -13.60
CA CYS A 4 -35.01 1.61 -12.22
C CYS A 4 -35.59 2.97 -11.80
N THR A 5 -36.91 3.07 -11.89
CA THR A 5 -37.78 4.06 -11.23
C THR A 5 -39.20 3.48 -11.24
N PRO A 6 -40.13 3.93 -10.38
CA PRO A 6 -40.05 4.24 -8.95
C PRO A 6 -41.22 3.56 -8.19
N ARG A 7 -41.24 3.58 -6.85
CA ARG A 7 -42.54 3.52 -6.16
C ARG A 7 -42.57 4.46 -4.95
N LEU A 8 -43.26 5.57 -5.20
CA LEU A 8 -43.79 6.54 -4.27
C LEU A 8 -44.66 5.84 -3.20
N LEU A 9 -44.60 6.33 -1.96
CA LEU A 9 -45.70 7.02 -1.25
C LEU A 9 -45.86 6.59 0.22
N CYS A 10 -45.93 7.61 1.08
CA CYS A 10 -46.71 7.72 2.31
C CYS A 10 -46.67 6.57 3.34
N CYS A 11 -46.18 6.88 4.54
CA CYS A 11 -47.06 7.22 5.67
C CYS A 11 -46.24 7.40 6.96
N LEU A 12 -46.35 8.59 7.55
CA LEU A 12 -46.42 8.72 9.00
C LEU A 12 -47.52 7.78 9.47
N PHE A 13 -47.26 6.79 10.31
CA PHE A 13 -48.25 6.33 11.28
C PHE A 13 -47.55 5.67 12.46
N ALA A 14 -47.91 6.16 13.64
CA ALA A 14 -47.75 5.43 14.88
C ALA A 14 -48.44 4.05 14.78
N ILE A 15 -47.95 3.13 15.62
CA ILE A 15 -48.53 1.83 16.00
C ILE A 15 -48.16 0.66 15.08
N GLY A 16 -47.32 -0.22 15.64
CA GLY A 16 -47.33 -1.66 15.37
C GLY A 16 -46.51 -2.15 14.17
N ILE A 17 -45.62 -3.11 14.48
CA ILE A 17 -44.96 -4.10 13.60
C ILE A 17 -43.47 -3.86 13.29
N LEU A 18 -42.70 -4.83 13.79
CA LEU A 18 -41.38 -5.30 13.40
C LEU A 18 -41.17 -5.26 11.87
N VAL A 19 -40.25 -4.44 11.33
CA VAL A 19 -39.27 -4.84 10.29
C VAL A 19 -38.13 -3.81 10.30
N VAL A 20 -36.94 -4.34 10.55
CA VAL A 20 -35.63 -3.68 10.43
C VAL A 20 -35.43 -3.23 8.99
N GLY A 21 -35.25 -1.93 8.75
CA GLY A 21 -34.94 -1.45 7.40
C GLY A 21 -34.90 0.07 7.29
N THR A 22 -33.88 0.71 7.84
CA THR A 22 -33.63 2.14 7.62
C THR A 22 -32.48 2.34 6.62
N VAL A 23 -32.90 2.69 5.41
CA VAL A 23 -32.28 3.66 4.49
C VAL A 23 -30.74 3.74 4.48
N SER A 24 -30.12 2.91 3.64
CA SER A 24 -28.76 3.13 3.14
C SER A 24 -28.74 4.36 2.23
N GLY A 25 -28.60 5.54 2.83
CA GLY A 25 -28.16 6.73 2.11
C GLY A 25 -26.79 6.44 1.52
N CYS A 26 -26.70 6.42 0.19
CA CYS A 26 -25.44 6.34 -0.53
C CYS A 26 -24.64 7.63 -0.30
N PHE A 27 -23.91 7.67 0.81
CA PHE A 27 -22.82 8.61 1.03
C PHE A 27 -21.76 8.34 -0.04
N SER A 28 -21.82 9.07 -1.16
CA SER A 28 -20.67 9.24 -2.05
C SER A 28 -19.67 10.17 -1.38
N SER A 29 -19.05 9.68 -0.31
CA SER A 29 -17.82 10.25 0.20
C SER A 29 -16.71 9.79 -0.74
N LYS A 30 -16.17 10.71 -1.56
CA LYS A 30 -14.77 10.63 -2.00
C LYS A 30 -13.89 10.77 -0.75
N SER A 31 -13.93 9.76 0.12
CA SER A 31 -13.03 9.66 1.26
C SER A 31 -11.66 9.38 0.66
N GLN A 32 -10.67 10.24 0.94
CA GLN A 32 -9.28 9.88 0.71
C GLN A 32 -8.97 8.69 1.63
N LYS A 33 -9.24 7.49 1.11
CA LYS A 33 -9.15 6.24 1.85
C LYS A 33 -7.69 6.05 2.28
N ILE A 34 -7.43 6.16 3.58
CA ILE A 34 -6.17 5.73 4.16
C ILE A 34 -6.02 4.24 3.76
N PRO A 35 -4.88 3.83 3.17
CA PRO A 35 -4.72 2.45 2.74
C PRO A 35 -4.85 1.52 3.94
N THR A 36 -5.51 0.38 3.71
CA THR A 36 -5.56 -0.69 4.71
C THR A 36 -4.16 -1.26 4.95
N THR A 37 -3.97 -1.95 6.08
CA THR A 37 -2.70 -2.63 6.40
C THR A 37 -2.24 -3.57 5.27
N GLN A 38 -3.16 -4.30 4.65
CA GLN A 38 -2.85 -5.19 3.54
C GLN A 38 -2.36 -4.41 2.30
N GLU A 39 -3.02 -3.30 1.97
CA GLU A 39 -2.59 -2.42 0.87
C GLU A 39 -1.22 -1.81 1.16
N CYS A 40 -0.98 -1.35 2.40
CA CYS A 40 0.32 -0.86 2.83
C CYS A 40 1.41 -1.90 2.69
N ASN A 41 1.19 -3.13 3.16
CA ASN A 41 2.13 -4.23 3.00
C ASN A 41 2.45 -4.51 1.53
N LYS A 42 1.44 -4.49 0.65
CA LYS A 42 1.64 -4.70 -0.77
C LYS A 42 2.49 -3.58 -1.39
N LEU A 43 2.18 -2.32 -1.08
CA LEU A 43 2.91 -1.18 -1.62
C LEU A 43 4.36 -1.13 -1.11
N ILE A 44 4.59 -1.42 0.17
CA ILE A 44 5.93 -1.51 0.76
C ILE A 44 6.75 -2.63 0.11
N ASN A 45 6.14 -3.79 -0.14
CA ASN A 45 6.80 -4.90 -0.84
C ASN A 45 7.14 -4.53 -2.28
N ASP A 46 6.26 -3.84 -2.99
CA ASP A 46 6.51 -3.38 -4.36
C ASP A 46 7.68 -2.38 -4.41
N VAL A 47 7.72 -1.42 -3.49
CA VAL A 47 8.87 -0.50 -3.34
C VAL A 47 10.15 -1.28 -3.04
N SER A 48 10.09 -2.23 -2.10
CA SER A 48 11.24 -3.04 -1.71
C SER A 48 11.80 -3.83 -2.89
N PHE A 49 10.91 -4.48 -3.66
CA PHE A 49 11.27 -5.24 -4.85
C PHE A 49 11.98 -4.35 -5.88
N LYS A 50 11.36 -3.23 -6.25
CA LYS A 50 11.91 -2.28 -7.24
C LYS A 50 13.27 -1.73 -6.82
N CYS A 51 13.44 -1.44 -5.54
CA CYS A 51 14.69 -0.91 -5.02
C CYS A 51 15.82 -1.95 -5.01
N TYR A 52 15.55 -3.20 -4.62
CA TYR A 52 16.55 -4.27 -4.73
C TYR A 52 16.89 -4.58 -6.19
N GLU A 53 15.90 -4.67 -7.07
CA GLU A 53 16.13 -4.87 -8.50
C GLU A 53 16.99 -3.77 -9.10
N SER A 54 16.66 -2.51 -8.80
CA SER A 54 17.42 -1.36 -9.28
C SER A 54 18.84 -1.33 -8.72
N ALA A 55 19.03 -1.71 -7.46
CA ALA A 55 20.35 -1.75 -6.82
C ALA A 55 21.24 -2.82 -7.44
N LEU A 56 20.71 -4.04 -7.67
CA LEU A 56 21.44 -5.11 -8.36
C LEU A 56 21.87 -4.68 -9.76
N LYS A 57 20.96 -4.07 -10.54
CA LYS A 57 21.26 -3.57 -11.88
C LYS A 57 22.34 -2.47 -11.86
N LYS A 58 22.23 -1.49 -10.96
CA LYS A 58 23.19 -0.37 -10.85
C LYS A 58 24.59 -0.83 -10.44
N ARG A 59 24.68 -1.91 -9.67
CA ARG A 59 25.94 -2.49 -9.21
C ARG A 59 26.45 -3.58 -10.15
N SER A 60 25.76 -3.82 -11.27
CA SER A 60 26.04 -4.90 -12.22
C SER A 60 26.14 -6.28 -11.54
N CYS A 61 25.37 -6.48 -10.48
CA CYS A 61 25.23 -7.78 -9.82
C CYS A 61 24.33 -8.68 -10.68
N GLY A 62 24.52 -10.00 -10.60
CA GLY A 62 23.64 -10.96 -11.24
C GLY A 62 22.18 -10.73 -10.84
N THR A 63 21.27 -10.75 -11.82
CA THR A 63 19.83 -10.66 -11.58
C THR A 63 19.26 -12.07 -11.45
N PRO A 64 18.66 -12.43 -10.30
CA PRO A 64 18.08 -13.76 -10.13
C PRO A 64 16.84 -13.94 -11.02
N ALA A 65 16.61 -15.18 -11.49
CA ALA A 65 15.47 -15.50 -12.33
C ALA A 65 14.11 -15.36 -11.60
N THR A 66 14.09 -15.69 -10.30
CA THR A 66 12.89 -15.63 -9.47
C THR A 66 12.63 -14.22 -8.95
N LYS A 67 11.51 -13.62 -9.37
CA LYS A 67 11.11 -12.24 -9.03
C LYS A 67 10.38 -12.15 -7.68
N THR A 68 11.11 -12.31 -6.58
CA THR A 68 10.59 -12.06 -5.23
C THR A 68 11.51 -11.16 -4.43
N VAL A 69 10.95 -10.37 -3.50
CA VAL A 69 11.71 -9.47 -2.62
C VAL A 69 12.79 -10.24 -1.87
N THR A 70 12.48 -11.42 -1.33
CA THR A 70 13.44 -12.23 -0.56
C THR A 70 14.63 -12.68 -1.39
N VAL A 71 14.41 -13.14 -2.62
CA VAL A 71 15.49 -13.59 -3.50
C VAL A 71 16.37 -12.42 -3.93
N PHE A 72 15.76 -11.29 -4.28
CA PHE A 72 16.48 -10.07 -4.64
C PHE A 72 17.25 -9.49 -3.45
N SER A 73 16.66 -9.50 -2.25
CA SER A 73 17.32 -9.09 -1.01
C SER A 73 18.55 -9.95 -0.72
N ARG A 74 18.45 -11.28 -0.87
CA ARG A 74 19.58 -12.21 -0.69
C ARG A 74 20.68 -11.98 -1.73
N ALA A 75 20.33 -11.83 -3.00
CA ALA A 75 21.29 -11.49 -4.05
C ALA A 75 21.98 -10.14 -3.77
N CYS A 76 21.26 -9.20 -3.17
CA CYS A 76 21.82 -7.90 -2.81
C CYS A 76 22.76 -7.98 -1.60
N GLN A 77 22.54 -8.91 -0.67
CA GLN A 77 23.45 -9.17 0.45
C GLN A 77 24.81 -9.69 0.00
N THR A 78 24.87 -10.45 -1.10
CA THR A 78 26.13 -10.99 -1.65
C THR A 78 26.86 -9.98 -2.55
N CYS A 79 26.28 -8.80 -2.79
CA CYS A 79 26.85 -7.81 -3.70
C CYS A 79 27.22 -6.51 -2.96
N THR A 80 28.52 -6.21 -2.90
CA THR A 80 29.05 -5.08 -2.14
C THR A 80 28.38 -3.76 -2.53
N GLY A 81 27.87 -3.05 -1.53
CA GLY A 81 27.19 -1.76 -1.71
C GLY A 81 25.78 -1.83 -2.29
N CYS A 82 25.27 -3.02 -2.66
CA CYS A 82 23.91 -3.17 -3.15
C CYS A 82 22.89 -2.84 -2.05
N ILE A 83 23.06 -3.38 -0.83
CA ILE A 83 22.12 -3.14 0.28
C ILE A 83 21.96 -1.66 0.57
N VAL A 84 23.08 -0.93 0.69
CA VAL A 84 23.06 0.52 0.93
C VAL A 84 22.28 1.25 -0.18
N LYS A 85 22.53 0.92 -1.45
CA LYS A 85 21.80 1.53 -2.57
C LYS A 85 20.32 1.18 -2.61
N ALA A 86 19.95 -0.05 -2.22
CA ALA A 86 18.56 -0.44 -2.11
C ALA A 86 17.85 0.30 -0.96
N GLN A 87 18.50 0.44 0.20
CA GLN A 87 17.97 1.15 1.35
C GLN A 87 17.80 2.65 1.08
N GLU A 88 18.78 3.31 0.44
CA GLU A 88 18.67 4.70 -0.04
C GLU A 88 17.44 4.88 -0.95
N CYS A 89 17.24 3.95 -1.89
CA CYS A 89 16.06 3.93 -2.76
C CYS A 89 14.76 3.76 -1.96
N MET A 90 14.72 2.83 -1.01
CA MET A 90 13.52 2.58 -0.20
C MET A 90 13.16 3.82 0.64
N VAL A 91 14.13 4.47 1.28
CA VAL A 91 13.89 5.72 2.02
C VAL A 91 13.25 6.78 1.12
N LYS A 92 13.74 6.91 -0.11
CA LYS A 92 13.20 7.88 -1.09
C LYS A 92 11.78 7.53 -1.53
N ASP A 93 11.51 6.27 -1.84
CA ASP A 93 10.26 5.86 -2.47
C ASP A 93 9.14 5.57 -1.45
N LEU A 94 9.47 5.14 -0.23
CA LEU A 94 8.51 5.00 0.86
C LEU A 94 7.92 6.35 1.30
N LYS A 95 8.65 7.46 1.09
CA LYS A 95 8.17 8.82 1.37
C LYS A 95 7.25 9.39 0.28
N LYS A 96 6.95 8.64 -0.79
CA LYS A 96 6.18 9.15 -1.93
C LYS A 96 4.74 8.64 -1.95
N GLY A 97 3.87 9.46 -2.56
CA GLY A 97 2.53 9.08 -2.96
C GLY A 97 1.71 8.41 -1.84
N THR A 98 0.95 7.38 -2.20
CA THR A 98 0.07 6.67 -1.27
C THR A 98 0.83 5.89 -0.18
N VAL A 99 2.08 5.50 -0.42
CA VAL A 99 2.92 4.78 0.57
C VAL A 99 3.26 5.67 1.77
N SER A 100 3.45 6.98 1.56
CA SER A 100 3.75 7.92 2.65
C SER A 100 2.66 7.99 3.73
N LYS A 101 1.43 7.57 3.39
CA LYS A 101 0.28 7.50 4.29
C LYS A 101 0.24 6.21 5.12
N CYS A 102 1.12 5.26 4.85
CA CYS A 102 1.21 3.99 5.58
C CYS A 102 2.07 4.14 6.85
N PRO A 103 1.53 3.88 8.05
CA PRO A 103 2.31 3.93 9.29
C PRO A 103 3.53 3.00 9.27
N GLN A 104 3.36 1.81 8.67
CA GLN A 104 4.45 0.84 8.52
C GLN A 104 5.57 1.35 7.60
N ALA A 105 5.23 2.11 6.56
CA ALA A 105 6.24 2.69 5.66
C ALA A 105 7.04 3.77 6.36
N GLN A 106 6.37 4.62 7.16
CA GLN A 106 7.03 5.63 7.99
C GLN A 106 7.99 4.99 8.98
N GLN A 107 7.58 3.93 9.67
CA GLN A 107 8.44 3.20 10.59
C GLN A 107 9.66 2.58 9.88
N SER A 108 9.45 1.98 8.70
CA SER A 108 10.54 1.46 7.88
C SER A 108 11.53 2.55 7.47
N VAL A 109 11.06 3.72 7.05
CA VAL A 109 11.91 4.87 6.72
C VAL A 109 12.78 5.27 7.91
N ILE A 110 12.19 5.43 9.09
CA ILE A 110 12.94 5.84 10.29
C ILE A 110 14.01 4.79 10.61
N SER A 111 13.68 3.50 10.54
CA SER A 111 14.63 2.41 10.77
C SER A 111 15.80 2.44 9.78
N LEU A 112 15.48 2.57 8.48
CA LEU A 112 16.47 2.64 7.40
C LEU A 112 17.39 3.86 7.54
N GLU A 113 16.84 5.02 7.89
CA GLU A 113 17.64 6.24 8.11
C GLU A 113 18.59 6.12 9.29
N ARG A 114 18.23 5.37 10.35
CA ARG A 114 19.17 5.08 11.44
C ARG A 114 20.31 4.19 10.96
N ILE A 115 20.01 3.15 10.19
CA ILE A 115 21.02 2.23 9.64
C ILE A 115 21.99 2.96 8.70
N LEU A 116 21.49 3.85 7.86
CA LEU A 116 22.32 4.59 6.87
C LEU A 116 23.18 5.71 7.49
N LYS A 117 22.92 6.10 8.73
CA LYS A 117 23.67 7.16 9.44
C LYS A 117 24.77 6.61 10.35
N GLN A 118 24.81 5.29 10.56
CA GLN A 118 25.87 4.59 11.30
C GLN A 118 27.05 4.31 10.38
#